data_AF-A0A960L1J8-F1
#
_entry.id   AF-A0A960L1J8-F1
#
_cell.length_a   1.000
_cell.length_b   1.000
_cell.length_c   1.000
_cell.angle_alpha   90.00
_cell.angle_beta   90.00
_cell.angle_gamma   90.00
#
_symmetry.space_group_name_H-M   'P 1'
#
loop_
_entity.id
_entity.type
_entity.pdbx_description
1 polymer ?
#
loop_
_entity_poly.entity_id
_entity_poly.type
_entity_poly.pdbx_seq_one_letter_code
_entity_poly.pdbx_strand_id
1 'polypeptide(L)'
;MIALFSLILGPPMTAQIPDRIILEEKVYYLQTNPLDHWLANHPEMRTFEASSTACWRGYYATWEIAGAEMILKQIHKCHEPEDENFNPEDYSKSTIKRLFPGQKKVVADWFSGTLIIPYGEMVNYVHMGYASTYEHYFLLAIKQGIVVKKLQFDHDKFLNYRREQFKKFQNTEAYRAMMKEAQEKNQDLDQTNEFIFVYATETYLSMEFEE
;
A
#
# COMPACT_ATOMS: atom_id res chain seq x y z
N MET A 1 14.79 -3.29 -4.67
CA MET A 1 15.41 -1.94 -4.59
C MET A 1 14.37 -1.05 -3.93
N ILE A 2 14.56 -0.70 -2.64
CA ILE A 2 13.57 0.09 -1.91
C ILE A 2 13.66 1.52 -2.46
N ALA A 3 12.61 1.97 -3.15
CA ALA A 3 12.52 3.36 -3.59
C ALA A 3 12.37 4.24 -2.35
N LEU A 4 13.48 4.87 -1.96
CA LEU A 4 13.53 5.87 -0.90
C LEU A 4 12.72 7.10 -1.31
N PHE A 5 11.62 7.33 -0.60
CA PHE A 5 10.91 8.61 -0.66
C PHE A 5 11.85 9.70 -0.12
N SER A 6 12.30 10.59 -1.00
CA SER A 6 13.00 11.82 -0.59
C SER A 6 12.09 12.62 0.34
N LEU A 7 12.53 12.81 1.60
CA LEU A 7 11.95 13.77 2.55
C LEU A 7 12.10 15.19 1.97
N ILE A 8 11.09 15.62 1.22
CA ILE A 8 10.79 17.03 1.02
C ILE A 8 9.51 17.26 1.80
N LEU A 9 9.60 17.98 2.92
CA LEU A 9 8.44 18.54 3.63
C LEU A 9 7.78 19.56 2.70
N GLY A 10 6.98 19.05 1.76
CA GLY A 10 6.17 19.82 0.82
C GLY A 10 4.81 20.23 1.43
N PRO A 11 4.01 21.03 0.71
CA PRO A 11 2.68 21.49 1.14
C PRO A 11 1.77 20.32 1.56
N PRO A 12 0.70 20.56 2.34
CA PRO A 12 -0.14 19.48 2.89
C PRO A 12 -0.54 18.50 1.79
N MET A 13 0.05 17.31 1.84
CA MET A 13 -0.19 16.27 0.85
C MET A 13 -1.52 15.62 1.19
N THR A 14 -2.50 15.75 0.30
CA THR A 14 -3.77 15.04 0.40
C THR A 14 -3.51 13.54 0.40
N ALA A 15 -4.24 12.80 1.25
CA ALA A 15 -4.15 11.35 1.33
C ALA A 15 -4.33 10.73 -0.06
N GLN A 16 -3.47 9.77 -0.40
CA GLN A 16 -3.56 9.03 -1.65
C GLN A 16 -4.89 8.24 -1.67
N ILE A 17 -5.59 8.25 -2.81
CA ILE A 17 -6.75 7.39 -3.02
C ILE A 17 -6.30 5.93 -2.82
N PRO A 18 -6.89 5.21 -1.84
CA PRO A 18 -6.49 3.86 -1.51
C PRO A 18 -6.97 2.87 -2.57
N ASP A 19 -6.22 1.78 -2.71
CA ASP A 19 -6.75 0.59 -3.37
C ASP A 19 -7.93 0.02 -2.56
N ARG A 20 -8.76 -0.77 -3.22
CA ARG A 20 -9.89 -1.49 -2.60
C ARG A 20 -9.56 -2.98 -2.51
N ILE A 21 -10.13 -3.66 -1.53
CA ILE A 21 -10.02 -5.11 -1.40
C ILE A 21 -11.37 -5.73 -1.03
N ILE A 22 -11.73 -6.80 -1.72
CA ILE A 22 -12.91 -7.61 -1.44
C ILE A 22 -12.49 -8.76 -0.53
N LEU A 23 -13.02 -8.77 0.69
CA LEU A 23 -12.86 -9.86 1.66
C LEU A 23 -14.25 -10.35 2.08
N GLU A 24 -14.52 -11.64 1.93
CA GLU A 24 -15.80 -12.23 2.36
C GLU A 24 -17.00 -11.42 1.81
N GLU A 25 -16.95 -11.09 0.51
CA GLU A 25 -17.96 -10.30 -0.22
C GLU A 25 -18.12 -8.84 0.23
N LYS A 26 -17.31 -8.36 1.17
CA LYS A 26 -17.30 -6.96 1.63
C LYS A 26 -16.12 -6.21 1.05
N VAL A 27 -16.35 -4.95 0.69
CA VAL A 27 -15.32 -4.04 0.17
C VAL A 27 -14.69 -3.25 1.31
N TYR A 28 -13.36 -3.24 1.35
CA TYR A 28 -12.55 -2.46 2.27
C TYR A 28 -11.53 -1.62 1.50
N TYR A 29 -10.85 -0.72 2.20
CA TYR A 29 -9.74 0.09 1.66
C TYR A 29 -8.40 -0.43 2.16
N LEU A 30 -7.37 -0.33 1.31
CA LEU A 30 -6.01 -0.73 1.62
C LEU A 30 -5.16 0.48 2.01
N GLN A 31 -4.36 0.32 3.06
CA GLN A 31 -3.26 1.22 3.40
C GLN A 31 -1.91 0.70 2.87
N THR A 32 -1.95 -0.04 1.76
CA THR A 32 -0.82 -0.70 1.07
C THR A 32 -1.04 -0.62 -0.44
N ASN A 33 0.03 -0.70 -1.25
CA ASN A 33 -0.06 -0.52 -2.72
C ASN A 33 0.54 -1.74 -3.48
N PRO A 34 -0.18 -2.88 -3.58
CA PRO A 34 0.42 -4.13 -4.06
C PRO A 34 0.85 -4.13 -5.54
N LEU A 35 0.18 -3.35 -6.40
CA LEU A 35 0.57 -3.24 -7.82
C LEU A 35 1.85 -2.40 -8.00
N ASP A 36 2.15 -1.47 -7.08
CA ASP A 36 3.37 -0.67 -7.16
C ASP A 36 4.63 -1.54 -6.99
N HIS A 37 4.56 -2.66 -6.25
CA HIS A 37 5.66 -3.63 -6.15
C HIS A 37 6.01 -4.25 -7.50
N TRP A 38 5.01 -4.55 -8.33
CA TRP A 38 5.24 -5.07 -9.68
C TRP A 38 5.76 -3.97 -10.60
N LEU A 39 5.16 -2.78 -10.56
CA LEU A 39 5.54 -1.63 -11.39
C LEU A 39 6.96 -1.14 -11.08
N ALA A 40 7.45 -1.29 -9.85
CA ALA A 40 8.82 -0.95 -9.48
C ALA A 40 9.86 -1.76 -10.28
N ASN A 41 9.51 -2.99 -10.69
CA ASN A 41 10.35 -3.85 -11.52
C ASN A 41 10.02 -3.79 -13.02
N HIS A 42 8.97 -3.05 -13.39
CA HIS A 42 8.50 -2.85 -14.78
C HIS A 42 8.20 -1.37 -15.04
N PRO A 43 9.18 -0.47 -14.89
CA PRO A 43 8.96 0.98 -14.97
C PRO A 43 8.39 1.42 -16.32
N GLU A 44 8.71 0.72 -17.41
CA GLU A 44 8.18 0.96 -18.75
C GLU A 44 6.66 0.75 -18.86
N MET A 45 6.08 -0.02 -17.93
CA MET A 45 4.65 -0.30 -17.89
C MET A 45 3.84 0.75 -17.11
N ARG A 46 4.52 1.66 -16.39
CA ARG A 46 3.91 2.73 -15.60
C ARG A 46 3.44 3.88 -16.50
N THR A 47 2.32 3.66 -17.17
CA THR A 47 1.66 4.64 -18.04
C THR A 47 0.53 5.39 -17.34
N PHE A 48 0.55 5.44 -16.01
CA PHE A 48 -0.49 6.07 -15.20
C PHE A 48 -0.07 7.51 -14.89
N GLU A 49 -0.93 8.47 -15.19
CA GLU A 49 -0.68 9.88 -14.96
C GLU A 49 -1.43 10.36 -13.74
N ALA A 50 -0.75 11.09 -12.86
CA ALA A 50 -1.36 11.69 -11.68
C ALA A 50 -2.46 12.66 -12.10
N SER A 51 -3.69 12.42 -11.65
CA SER A 51 -4.86 13.23 -12.04
C SER A 51 -5.24 14.29 -11.00
N SER A 52 -4.68 14.20 -9.78
CA SER A 52 -4.93 15.16 -8.70
C SER A 52 -3.89 15.03 -7.58
N THR A 53 -3.89 15.98 -6.64
CA THR A 53 -3.10 15.92 -5.41
C THR A 53 -3.54 14.80 -4.45
N ALA A 54 -4.66 14.13 -4.72
CA ALA A 54 -5.11 12.96 -3.98
C ALA A 54 -4.77 11.64 -4.71
N CYS A 55 -4.30 11.68 -5.96
CA CYS A 55 -3.95 10.46 -6.70
C CYS A 55 -2.69 10.62 -7.52
N TRP A 56 -1.57 10.49 -6.82
CA TRP A 56 -0.21 10.60 -7.32
C TRP A 56 0.18 9.37 -8.14
N ARG A 57 -0.43 8.22 -7.85
CA ARG A 57 -0.25 6.99 -8.62
C ARG A 57 -0.92 7.04 -10.00
N GLY A 58 -1.92 7.90 -10.19
CA GLY A 58 -2.75 7.97 -11.40
C GLY A 58 -3.80 6.87 -11.52
N TYR A 59 -3.82 5.91 -10.61
CA TYR A 59 -4.79 4.81 -10.56
C TYR A 59 -5.10 4.40 -9.11
N TYR A 60 -6.18 3.63 -8.96
CA TYR A 60 -6.38 2.75 -7.82
C TYR A 60 -6.84 1.37 -8.31
N ALA A 61 -6.42 0.32 -7.60
CA ALA A 61 -6.78 -1.06 -7.96
C ALA A 61 -7.88 -1.60 -7.04
N THR A 62 -8.61 -2.59 -7.55
CA THR A 62 -9.50 -3.43 -6.74
C THR A 62 -8.95 -4.84 -6.72
N TRP A 63 -8.74 -5.35 -5.51
CA TRP A 63 -8.25 -6.69 -5.22
C TRP A 63 -9.36 -7.57 -4.65
N GLU A 64 -9.21 -8.87 -4.72
CA GLU A 64 -10.09 -9.85 -4.09
C GLU A 64 -9.24 -10.95 -3.44
N ILE A 65 -9.58 -11.33 -2.21
CA ILE A 65 -9.11 -12.58 -1.62
C ILE A 65 -10.14 -13.66 -1.93
N ALA A 66 -9.86 -14.50 -2.93
CA ALA A 66 -10.71 -15.63 -3.28
C ALA A 66 -10.07 -16.92 -2.78
N GLY A 67 -10.67 -17.53 -1.76
CA GLY A 67 -10.00 -18.60 -1.00
C GLY A 67 -8.79 -18.04 -0.26
N ALA A 68 -7.60 -18.47 -0.65
CA ALA A 68 -6.34 -17.92 -0.14
C ALA A 68 -5.61 -17.04 -1.17
N GLU A 69 -6.09 -16.94 -2.41
CA GLU A 69 -5.39 -16.23 -3.47
C GLU A 69 -5.78 -14.75 -3.50
N MET A 70 -4.77 -13.89 -3.60
CA MET A 70 -4.92 -12.46 -3.85
C MET A 70 -4.98 -12.21 -5.35
N ILE A 71 -6.09 -11.67 -5.82
CA ILE A 71 -6.40 -11.50 -7.23
C ILE A 71 -6.58 -10.02 -7.55
N LEU A 72 -5.92 -9.54 -8.60
CA LEU A 72 -6.20 -8.23 -9.17
C LEU A 72 -7.47 -8.31 -10.02
N LYS A 73 -8.52 -7.60 -9.62
CA LYS A 73 -9.82 -7.59 -10.31
C LYS A 73 -9.96 -6.44 -11.28
N GLN A 74 -9.57 -5.25 -10.85
CA GLN A 74 -9.76 -4.04 -11.63
C GLN A 74 -8.63 -3.04 -11.41
N ILE A 75 -8.36 -2.23 -12.43
CA ILE A 75 -7.53 -1.02 -12.34
C ILE A 75 -8.37 0.14 -12.85
N HIS A 76 -8.53 1.15 -12.01
CA HIS A 76 -9.37 2.31 -12.28
C HIS A 76 -8.52 3.56 -12.42
N LYS A 77 -8.95 4.49 -13.28
CA LYS A 77 -8.44 5.86 -13.22
C LYS A 77 -8.98 6.52 -11.95
N CYS A 78 -8.17 7.38 -11.34
CA CYS A 78 -8.63 8.20 -10.22
C CYS A 78 -9.60 9.32 -10.62
N HIS A 79 -9.56 9.72 -11.90
CA HIS A 79 -10.52 10.65 -12.49
C HIS A 79 -10.94 10.10 -13.84
N GLU A 80 -12.24 9.94 -14.03
CA GLU A 80 -12.81 9.51 -15.31
C GLU A 80 -12.75 10.70 -16.28
N PRO A 81 -12.29 10.49 -17.53
CA PRO A 81 -12.30 11.56 -18.52
C PRO A 81 -13.73 11.98 -18.85
N GLU A 82 -13.92 13.25 -19.23
CA GLU A 82 -15.18 13.79 -19.75
C GLU A 82 -15.47 13.31 -21.20
N ASP A 83 -15.16 12.06 -21.52
CA ASP A 83 -15.44 11.43 -22.80
C ASP A 83 -16.66 10.52 -22.64
N GLU A 84 -17.73 10.82 -23.37
CA GLU A 84 -18.99 10.05 -23.36
C GLU A 84 -18.82 8.58 -23.80
N ASN A 85 -17.72 8.27 -24.50
CA ASN A 85 -17.39 6.90 -24.92
C ASN A 85 -16.50 6.18 -23.90
N PHE A 86 -16.10 6.84 -22.81
CA PHE A 86 -15.30 6.21 -21.78
C PHE A 86 -16.12 5.17 -21.01
N ASN A 87 -15.66 3.92 -21.05
CA ASN A 87 -16.21 2.85 -20.25
C ASN A 87 -15.16 2.38 -19.21
N PRO A 88 -15.41 2.54 -17.90
CA PRO A 88 -14.47 2.14 -16.85
C PRO A 88 -14.11 0.64 -16.88
N GLU A 89 -15.07 -0.21 -17.27
CA GLU A 89 -14.86 -1.65 -17.35
C GLU A 89 -13.93 -2.02 -18.53
N ASP A 90 -14.12 -1.40 -19.68
CA ASP A 90 -13.24 -1.59 -20.84
C ASP A 90 -11.84 -1.02 -20.60
N TYR A 91 -11.74 0.12 -19.92
CA TYR A 91 -10.45 0.66 -19.48
C TYR A 91 -9.73 -0.32 -18.55
N SER A 92 -10.44 -0.87 -17.55
CA SER A 92 -9.86 -1.84 -16.62
C SER A 92 -9.42 -3.11 -17.34
N LYS A 93 -10.27 -3.69 -18.20
CA LYS A 93 -9.95 -4.91 -18.98
C LYS A 93 -8.75 -4.70 -19.89
N SER A 94 -8.70 -3.60 -20.64
CA SER A 94 -7.59 -3.29 -21.55
C SER A 94 -6.28 -3.01 -20.78
N THR A 95 -6.37 -2.33 -19.64
CA THR A 95 -5.22 -2.08 -18.76
C THR A 95 -4.66 -3.38 -18.19
N ILE A 96 -5.49 -4.25 -17.62
CA ILE A 96 -5.06 -5.56 -17.12
C ILE A 96 -4.46 -6.40 -18.25
N LYS A 97 -5.09 -6.43 -19.43
CA LYS A 97 -4.57 -7.17 -20.59
C LYS A 97 -3.21 -6.65 -21.06
N ARG A 98 -2.96 -5.34 -20.96
CA ARG A 98 -1.68 -4.72 -21.29
C ARG A 98 -0.58 -5.08 -20.28
N LEU A 99 -0.89 -5.00 -18.99
CA LEU A 99 0.08 -5.29 -17.92
C LEU A 99 0.37 -6.79 -17.77
N PHE A 100 -0.67 -7.63 -17.94
CA PHE A 100 -0.62 -9.08 -17.72
C PHE A 100 -1.17 -9.83 -18.94
N PRO A 101 -0.49 -9.76 -20.10
CA PRO A 101 -0.99 -10.32 -21.35
C PRO A 101 -1.23 -11.83 -21.24
N GLY A 102 -2.37 -12.28 -21.76
CA GLY A 102 -2.75 -13.70 -21.79
C GLY A 102 -3.33 -14.25 -20.48
N GLN A 103 -3.30 -13.48 -19.38
CA GLN A 103 -3.86 -13.92 -18.11
C GLN A 103 -5.38 -13.68 -18.06
N LYS A 104 -6.14 -14.76 -17.82
CA LYS A 104 -7.60 -14.67 -17.57
C LYS A 104 -7.92 -14.25 -16.14
N LYS A 105 -7.01 -14.57 -15.21
CA LYS A 105 -7.07 -14.27 -13.78
C LYS A 105 -5.65 -13.93 -13.36
N VAL A 106 -5.48 -12.75 -12.76
CA VAL A 106 -4.16 -12.24 -12.34
C VAL A 106 -4.02 -12.49 -10.84
N VAL A 107 -3.35 -13.57 -10.49
CA VAL A 107 -2.93 -13.83 -9.10
C VAL A 107 -1.68 -13.00 -8.84
N ALA A 108 -1.64 -12.31 -7.70
CA ALA A 108 -0.58 -11.37 -7.33
C ALA A 108 0.70 -12.09 -6.85
N ASP A 109 1.22 -13.04 -7.64
CA ASP A 109 2.35 -13.90 -7.27
C ASP A 109 3.66 -13.11 -6.99
N TRP A 110 3.75 -11.89 -7.52
CA TRP A 110 4.83 -10.95 -7.25
C TRP A 110 4.79 -10.35 -5.84
N PHE A 111 3.64 -10.36 -5.16
CA PHE A 111 3.46 -9.66 -3.90
C PHE A 111 3.72 -10.59 -2.71
N SER A 112 4.65 -10.21 -1.85
CA SER A 112 4.86 -10.77 -0.51
C SER A 112 5.00 -9.62 0.49
N GLY A 113 4.16 -9.62 1.52
CA GLY A 113 4.07 -8.53 2.47
C GLY A 113 2.76 -8.56 3.25
N THR A 114 2.54 -7.55 4.09
CA THR A 114 1.34 -7.43 4.93
C THR A 114 0.38 -6.41 4.36
N LEU A 115 -0.83 -6.84 3.99
CA LEU A 115 -1.92 -5.92 3.70
C LEU A 115 -2.48 -5.34 4.99
N ILE A 116 -2.65 -4.01 5.04
CA ILE A 116 -3.21 -3.28 6.18
C ILE A 116 -4.59 -2.76 5.77
N ILE A 117 -5.62 -3.21 6.46
CA ILE A 117 -7.01 -3.04 6.05
C ILE A 117 -7.81 -2.41 7.20
N PRO A 118 -7.88 -1.07 7.29
CA PRO A 118 -8.72 -0.40 8.28
C PRO A 118 -10.22 -0.54 7.96
N TYR A 119 -11.04 -0.54 9.01
CA TYR A 119 -12.50 -0.44 8.91
C TYR A 119 -13.12 0.10 10.21
N GLY A 120 -14.40 0.46 10.14
CA GLY A 120 -15.07 1.22 11.20
C GLY A 120 -14.83 2.73 11.06
N GLU A 121 -15.17 3.47 12.10
CA GLU A 121 -15.00 4.93 12.10
C GLU A 121 -13.51 5.32 12.14
N MET A 122 -13.22 6.49 11.58
CA MET A 122 -11.90 7.09 11.69
C MET A 122 -11.72 7.66 13.09
N VAL A 123 -10.65 7.27 13.77
CA VAL A 123 -10.33 7.70 15.15
C VAL A 123 -9.47 8.96 15.14
N ASN A 124 -8.41 8.99 14.33
CA ASN A 124 -7.58 10.19 14.16
C ASN A 124 -7.34 10.46 12.68
N TYR A 125 -7.64 11.68 12.27
CA TYR A 125 -7.40 12.15 10.92
C TYR A 125 -5.98 12.70 10.76
N VAL A 126 -5.28 12.23 9.73
CA VAL A 126 -3.99 12.74 9.29
C VAL A 126 -4.04 12.90 7.78
N HIS A 127 -3.71 14.09 7.30
CA HIS A 127 -3.80 14.44 5.88
C HIS A 127 -2.86 13.61 5.00
N MET A 128 -1.68 13.23 5.50
CA MET A 128 -0.62 12.66 4.68
C MET A 128 -0.69 11.13 4.53
N GLY A 129 -0.67 10.67 3.27
CA GLY A 129 -0.57 9.26 2.92
C GLY A 129 -1.68 8.42 3.55
N TYR A 130 -1.29 7.31 4.19
CA TYR A 130 -2.19 6.42 4.92
C TYR A 130 -2.05 6.54 6.44
N ALA A 131 -1.67 7.72 6.95
CA ALA A 131 -1.37 7.93 8.36
C ALA A 131 -2.62 8.04 9.26
N SER A 132 -3.82 8.23 8.68
CA SER A 132 -5.09 8.22 9.43
C SER A 132 -5.32 6.87 10.11
N THR A 133 -5.99 6.88 11.25
CA THR A 133 -6.24 5.68 12.07
C THR A 133 -7.73 5.41 12.28
N TYR A 134 -8.08 4.15 12.56
CA TYR A 134 -9.45 3.64 12.53
C TYR A 134 -9.74 2.74 13.73
N GLU A 135 -11.01 2.45 13.98
CA GLU A 135 -11.46 1.61 15.10
C GLU A 135 -10.94 0.18 15.02
N HIS A 136 -10.84 -0.38 13.81
CA HIS A 136 -10.47 -1.78 13.61
C HIS A 136 -9.57 -1.99 12.40
N TYR A 137 -8.81 -3.08 12.44
CA TYR A 137 -7.87 -3.47 11.39
C TYR A 137 -7.90 -4.96 11.13
N PHE A 138 -7.86 -5.35 9.86
CA PHE A 138 -7.33 -6.66 9.45
C PHE A 138 -5.89 -6.49 8.98
N LEU A 139 -5.02 -7.41 9.38
CA LEU A 139 -3.71 -7.62 8.75
C LEU A 139 -3.72 -8.97 8.04
N LEU A 140 -3.41 -8.97 6.74
CA LEU A 140 -3.25 -10.19 5.96
C LEU A 140 -1.78 -10.33 5.55
N ALA A 141 -1.11 -11.36 6.06
CA ALA A 141 0.22 -11.72 5.60
C ALA A 141 0.08 -12.48 4.28
N ILE A 142 0.72 -11.95 3.23
CA ILE A 142 0.72 -12.52 1.89
C ILE A 142 2.12 -13.04 1.57
N LYS A 143 2.21 -14.27 1.05
CA LYS A 143 3.43 -14.86 0.50
C LYS A 143 3.15 -15.27 -0.93
N GLN A 144 3.79 -14.59 -1.89
CA GLN A 144 3.64 -14.81 -3.33
C GLN A 144 2.16 -14.89 -3.76
N GLY A 145 1.38 -13.87 -3.38
CA GLY A 145 -0.04 -13.78 -3.70
C GLY A 145 -0.95 -14.69 -2.88
N ILE A 146 -0.44 -15.44 -1.88
CA ILE A 146 -1.23 -16.33 -1.04
C ILE A 146 -1.34 -15.80 0.39
N VAL A 147 -2.54 -15.71 0.93
CA VAL A 147 -2.80 -15.40 2.33
C VAL A 147 -2.30 -16.55 3.19
N VAL A 148 -1.30 -16.29 4.04
CA VAL A 148 -0.74 -17.26 4.99
C VAL A 148 -1.15 -17.00 6.43
N LYS A 149 -1.56 -15.77 6.76
CA LYS A 149 -2.03 -15.38 8.09
C LYS A 149 -3.05 -14.26 7.99
N LYS A 150 -4.08 -14.31 8.85
CA LYS A 150 -5.06 -13.24 9.06
C LYS A 150 -5.07 -12.88 10.54
N LEU A 151 -4.87 -11.60 10.85
CA LEU A 151 -4.98 -11.04 12.19
C LEU A 151 -6.06 -9.95 12.20
N GLN A 152 -6.68 -9.76 13.36
CA GLN A 152 -7.69 -8.73 13.58
C GLN A 152 -7.38 -7.99 14.87
N PHE A 153 -7.50 -6.66 14.83
CA PHE A 153 -7.21 -5.79 15.96
C PHE A 153 -8.30 -4.73 16.11
N ASP A 154 -8.53 -4.31 17.36
CA ASP A 154 -9.07 -2.98 17.65
C ASP A 154 -7.95 -1.93 17.56
N HIS A 155 -8.33 -0.66 17.65
CA HIS A 155 -7.44 0.49 17.53
C HIS A 155 -6.20 0.40 18.43
N ASP A 156 -6.40 0.25 19.74
CA ASP A 156 -5.31 0.27 20.71
C ASP A 156 -4.38 -0.93 20.57
N LYS A 157 -4.93 -2.12 20.30
CA LYS A 157 -4.10 -3.31 20.04
C LYS A 157 -3.31 -3.17 18.76
N PHE A 158 -3.88 -2.58 17.71
CA PHE A 158 -3.15 -2.33 16.46
C PHE A 158 -1.99 -1.37 16.70
N LEU A 159 -2.22 -0.24 17.38
CA LEU A 159 -1.16 0.74 17.65
C LEU A 159 -0.05 0.16 18.54
N ASN A 160 -0.40 -0.64 19.55
CA ASN A 160 0.57 -1.36 20.37
C ASN A 160 1.38 -2.36 19.54
N TYR A 161 0.71 -3.20 18.76
CA TYR A 161 1.37 -4.16 17.87
C TYR A 161 2.34 -3.47 16.91
N ARG A 162 1.89 -2.36 16.29
CA ARG A 162 2.70 -1.54 15.38
C ARG A 162 3.96 -1.00 16.05
N ARG A 163 3.85 -0.49 17.28
CA ARG A 163 5.01 -0.02 18.07
C ARG A 163 6.00 -1.15 18.37
N GLU A 164 5.52 -2.34 18.74
CA GLU A 164 6.39 -3.47 19.04
C GLU A 164 7.12 -3.98 17.79
N GLN A 165 6.44 -4.08 16.64
CA GLN A 165 7.11 -4.44 15.39
C GLN A 165 8.12 -3.38 14.95
N PHE A 166 7.81 -2.09 15.14
CA PHE A 166 8.76 -1.02 14.85
C PHE A 166 10.01 -1.09 15.73
N LYS A 167 9.89 -1.38 17.03
CA LYS A 167 11.05 -1.60 17.92
C LYS A 167 11.94 -2.73 17.42
N LYS A 168 11.36 -3.83 16.92
CA LYS A 168 12.13 -4.91 16.30
C LYS A 168 12.84 -4.42 15.04
N PHE A 169 12.13 -3.68 14.19
CA PHE A 169 12.70 -3.11 12.97
C PHE A 169 13.89 -2.18 13.23
N GLN A 170 13.86 -1.40 14.31
CA GLN A 170 14.98 -0.54 14.71
C GLN A 170 16.31 -1.29 14.93
N ASN A 171 16.26 -2.61 15.15
CA ASN A 171 17.44 -3.46 15.32
C ASN A 171 17.98 -4.07 14.01
N THR A 172 17.32 -3.83 12.87
CA THR A 172 17.68 -4.39 11.56
C THR A 172 18.77 -3.59 10.84
N GLU A 173 19.42 -4.22 9.87
CA GLU A 173 20.34 -3.53 8.95
C GLU A 173 19.61 -2.50 8.06
N ALA A 174 18.39 -2.82 7.62
CA ALA A 174 17.58 -1.93 6.80
C ALA A 174 17.31 -0.60 7.53
N TYR A 175 16.89 -0.65 8.80
CA TYR A 175 16.70 0.56 9.60
C TYR A 175 18.01 1.34 9.79
N ARG A 176 19.11 0.65 10.13
CA ARG A 176 20.43 1.29 10.26
C ARG A 176 20.85 2.00 8.98
N ALA A 177 20.59 1.40 7.81
CA ALA A 177 20.88 2.02 6.52
C ALA A 177 20.07 3.30 6.29
N MET A 178 18.76 3.28 6.61
CA MET A 178 17.90 4.46 6.51
C MET A 178 18.37 5.60 7.41
N MET A 179 18.75 5.31 8.66
CA MET A 179 19.24 6.32 9.60
C MET A 179 20.60 6.88 9.18
N LYS A 180 21.48 6.04 8.64
CA LYS A 180 22.79 6.48 8.13
C LYS A 180 22.63 7.43 6.95
N GLU A 181 21.75 7.11 6.01
CA GLU A 181 21.46 7.98 4.86
C GLU A 181 20.88 9.33 5.32
N ALA A 182 19.97 9.33 6.30
CA ALA A 182 19.43 10.56 6.86
C ALA A 182 20.52 11.42 7.51
N GLN A 183 21.45 10.81 8.23
CA GLN A 183 22.62 11.49 8.80
C GLN A 183 23.52 12.09 7.72
N GLU A 184 23.82 11.35 6.65
CA GLU A 184 24.62 11.83 5.51
C GLU A 184 23.96 13.02 4.79
N LYS A 185 22.62 13.07 4.80
CA LYS A 185 21.82 14.18 4.25
C LYS A 185 21.58 15.33 5.23
N ASN A 186 22.18 15.30 6.43
CA ASN A 186 21.96 16.28 7.51
C ASN A 186 20.48 16.44 7.90
N GLN A 187 19.71 15.36 7.86
CA GLN A 187 18.31 15.35 8.29
C GLN A 187 18.21 15.20 9.81
N ASP A 188 17.14 15.73 10.39
CA ASP A 188 16.81 15.52 11.79
C ASP A 188 16.47 14.05 12.04
N LEU A 189 17.24 13.39 12.92
CA LEU A 189 17.13 11.94 13.12
C LEU A 189 15.86 11.54 13.90
N ASP A 190 15.35 12.41 14.77
CA ASP A 190 14.13 12.13 15.53
C ASP A 190 12.91 12.23 14.60
N GLN A 191 12.84 13.28 13.78
CA GLN A 191 11.83 13.43 12.74
C GLN A 191 11.92 12.30 11.71
N THR A 192 13.14 11.88 11.35
CA THR A 192 13.35 10.72 10.47
C THR A 192 12.78 9.46 11.10
N ASN A 193 13.06 9.19 12.37
CA ASN A 193 12.54 8.01 13.06
C ASN A 193 11.00 8.00 13.11
N GLU A 194 10.37 9.14 13.40
CA GLU A 194 8.93 9.28 13.35
C GLU A 194 8.38 9.05 11.93
N PHE A 195 9.03 9.62 10.92
CA PHE A 195 8.67 9.42 9.53
C PHE A 195 8.71 7.94 9.14
N ILE A 196 9.77 7.22 9.52
CA ILE A 196 9.88 5.79 9.26
C ILE A 196 8.77 5.03 9.98
N PHE A 197 8.47 5.35 11.24
CA PHE A 197 7.37 4.71 11.97
C PHE A 197 6.02 4.85 11.25
N VAL A 198 5.74 6.03 10.69
CA VAL A 198 4.47 6.30 10.01
C VAL A 198 4.43 5.68 8.62
N TYR A 199 5.47 5.88 7.80
CA TYR A 199 5.42 5.61 6.37
C TYR A 199 6.06 4.28 5.93
N ALA A 200 6.87 3.65 6.79
CA ALA A 200 7.40 2.30 6.53
C ALA A 200 6.57 1.19 7.19
N THR A 201 5.29 1.47 7.51
CA THR A 201 4.39 0.54 8.21
C THR A 201 4.28 -0.81 7.52
N GLU A 202 4.08 -0.83 6.19
CA GLU A 202 4.06 -2.07 5.41
C GLU A 202 5.35 -2.87 5.58
N THR A 203 6.51 -2.20 5.53
CA THR A 203 7.84 -2.82 5.63
C THR A 203 8.01 -3.54 6.96
N TYR A 204 7.89 -2.84 8.09
CA TYR A 204 8.19 -3.45 9.38
C TYR A 204 7.09 -4.41 9.87
N LEU A 205 5.85 -4.27 9.40
CA LEU A 205 4.80 -5.26 9.69
C LEU A 205 4.99 -6.56 8.89
N SER A 206 5.67 -6.51 7.75
CA SER A 206 5.93 -7.69 6.91
C SER A 206 7.06 -8.57 7.41
N MET A 207 7.97 -8.04 8.24
CA MET A 207 9.13 -8.77 8.76
C MET A 207 8.77 -10.03 9.56
N GLU A 208 7.63 -10.05 10.25
CA GLU A 208 7.21 -11.23 11.04
C GLU A 208 6.91 -12.45 10.15
N PHE A 209 6.79 -12.25 8.83
CA PHE A 209 6.38 -13.28 7.88
C PHE A 209 7.46 -13.67 6.89
N GLU A 210 8.69 -13.19 7.10
CA GLU A 210 9.88 -13.53 6.29
C GLU A 210 10.61 -14.79 6.78
N GLU A 211 10.09 -15.49 7.80
CA GLU A 211 10.61 -16.77 8.31
C GLU A 211 10.19 -18.00 7.46
#